data_AF-A0A965B2L3-F1
#
_entry.id   AF-A0A965B2L3-F1
#
_cell.length_a   1.000
_cell.length_b   1.000
_cell.length_c   1.000
_cell.angle_alpha   90.00
_cell.angle_beta   90.00
_cell.angle_gamma   90.00
#
_symmetry.space_group_name_H-M   'P 1'
#
loop_
_entity.id
_entity.type
_entity.pdbx_description
1 polymer ?
#
loop_
_entity_poly.entity_id
_entity_poly.type
_entity_poly.pdbx_seq_one_letter_code
_entity_poly.pdbx_strand_id
1 'polypeptide(L)'
;MERRSFLSGAAVGVVAGAAAVAAYNSSQSKNAKSEELSAPAVSQGTRAMTIVSTWPRDFPGLGISAQRFAARVNEISNGAIQTEYFAAGERVGAFDAFDEVSSGNANAYIGADYYWTGKHPGFAYFTSVPFGMSTQEWNAWIKYGGGQELWNELSGEFGTVKLPVGSTGTQAGGWFNKEMESPDDFKGLKMRMPGLGGQVITKMGASSVSLPGGQIYENLVSGAIEATEWVGPYNDYFMKFYEASKYYYTGGMHEPGGGLALGLNASWWGSLTDWERTVITAAAYEEHAASHDEAMAKNGEYMQKLIDEQGVQVRNFNDDIWDAFGVAAEEVFEETRAHSALATKIDDHFQQKLREIGGTIASLEGTFINQRNRILGIGG
;
A
#
# COMPACT_ATOMS: atom_id res chain seq x y z
N MET A 1 14.96 82.12 -23.14
CA MET A 1 15.72 82.02 -24.40
C MET A 1 14.98 81.08 -25.32
N GLU A 2 14.41 81.60 -26.39
CA GLU A 2 13.90 80.76 -27.48
C GLU A 2 15.06 80.15 -28.28
N ARG A 3 14.89 78.90 -28.77
CA ARG A 3 14.86 78.59 -30.20
C ARG A 3 14.72 77.08 -30.49
N ARG A 4 13.68 76.80 -31.28
CA ARG A 4 13.61 75.88 -32.43
C ARG A 4 13.34 74.39 -32.23
N SER A 5 12.19 74.03 -32.77
CA SER A 5 11.71 72.73 -33.25
C SER A 5 12.64 72.03 -34.25
N PHE A 6 12.59 70.70 -34.31
CA PHE A 6 12.14 69.97 -35.52
C PHE A 6 11.81 68.50 -35.23
N LEU A 7 10.78 68.01 -35.91
CA LEU A 7 10.22 66.65 -35.92
C LEU A 7 11.09 65.67 -36.73
N SER A 8 11.04 64.35 -36.45
CA SER A 8 10.43 63.32 -37.33
C SER A 8 11.02 61.90 -37.14
N GLY A 9 10.13 60.88 -37.21
CA GLY A 9 10.41 59.51 -37.70
C GLY A 9 10.81 58.49 -36.63
N ALA A 10 9.94 57.62 -36.07
CA ALA A 10 9.12 56.52 -36.61
C ALA A 10 9.84 55.14 -36.69
N ALA A 11 9.06 54.08 -36.37
CA ALA A 11 9.28 52.62 -36.49
C ALA A 11 9.78 51.88 -35.23
N VAL A 12 8.92 51.26 -34.41
CA VAL A 12 8.21 49.94 -34.53
C VAL A 12 9.11 48.74 -34.24
N GLY A 13 8.76 47.97 -33.19
CA GLY A 13 9.34 46.66 -32.87
C GLY A 13 8.84 46.09 -31.53
N VAL A 14 7.69 45.42 -31.57
CA VAL A 14 7.05 44.59 -30.52
C VAL A 14 8.02 43.46 -30.09
N VAL A 15 8.11 43.03 -28.82
CA VAL A 15 7.39 41.86 -28.25
C VAL A 15 7.53 41.82 -26.71
N ALA A 16 6.35 41.65 -26.10
CA ALA A 16 5.94 41.10 -24.81
C ALA A 16 6.95 40.55 -23.79
N GLY A 17 6.67 40.86 -22.52
CA GLY A 17 7.09 40.09 -21.35
C GLY A 17 6.78 40.79 -20.03
N ALA A 18 5.51 40.89 -19.64
CA ALA A 18 5.12 41.41 -18.32
C ALA A 18 4.49 40.29 -17.49
N ALA A 19 5.20 39.89 -16.45
CA ALA A 19 4.66 39.19 -15.29
C ALA A 19 4.45 40.20 -14.15
N ALA A 20 3.36 39.99 -13.41
CA ALA A 20 3.12 40.35 -12.02
C ALA A 20 2.76 41.80 -11.61
N VAL A 21 1.48 41.92 -11.21
CA VAL A 21 0.94 42.55 -9.98
C VAL A 21 1.13 44.05 -9.77
N ALA A 22 0.02 44.80 -9.85
CA ALA A 22 -0.38 45.76 -8.81
C ALA A 22 -1.84 46.19 -9.00
N ALA A 23 -2.65 45.96 -7.97
CA ALA A 23 -3.97 46.51 -7.82
C ALA A 23 -3.91 48.03 -7.68
N TYR A 24 -4.46 48.77 -8.65
CA TYR A 24 -4.93 50.13 -8.45
C TYR A 24 -5.86 50.56 -9.59
N ASN A 25 -7.18 50.42 -9.40
CA ASN A 25 -8.18 51.44 -9.74
C ASN A 25 -9.59 50.86 -9.61
N SER A 26 -10.17 51.09 -8.43
CA SER A 26 -11.60 51.17 -8.24
C SER A 26 -12.11 52.50 -8.83
N SER A 27 -12.63 52.50 -10.06
CA SER A 27 -13.80 53.28 -10.45
C SER A 27 -14.04 53.22 -11.97
N GLN A 28 -15.27 52.87 -12.33
CA GLN A 28 -15.90 53.05 -13.65
C GLN A 28 -15.46 52.15 -14.81
N SER A 29 -16.24 51.09 -15.03
CA SER A 29 -16.83 50.82 -16.34
C SER A 29 -18.10 49.98 -16.17
N LYS A 30 -19.25 50.59 -16.43
CA LYS A 30 -20.53 49.90 -16.61
C LYS A 30 -20.59 49.39 -18.05
N ASN A 31 -21.15 48.19 -18.22
CA ASN A 31 -21.55 47.53 -19.47
C ASN A 31 -20.44 46.89 -20.31
N ALA A 32 -19.99 45.71 -19.87
CA ALA A 32 -19.70 44.61 -20.78
C ALA A 32 -20.53 43.41 -20.31
N LYS A 33 -21.48 42.94 -21.13
CA LYS A 33 -22.08 41.62 -20.95
C LYS A 33 -20.95 40.61 -21.12
N SER A 34 -20.44 40.07 -20.02
CA SER A 34 -19.71 38.81 -20.05
C SER A 34 -20.74 37.74 -20.43
N GLU A 35 -20.69 37.28 -21.68
CA GLU A 35 -21.19 35.95 -21.97
C GLU A 35 -20.31 35.01 -21.15
N GLU A 36 -20.83 34.56 -20.00
CA GLU A 36 -20.36 33.33 -19.39
C GLU A 36 -20.57 32.26 -20.45
N LEU A 37 -19.51 31.94 -21.18
CA LEU A 37 -19.39 30.69 -21.89
C LEU A 37 -19.43 29.62 -20.79
N SER A 38 -20.65 29.22 -20.40
CA SER A 38 -20.87 27.97 -19.70
C SER A 38 -20.20 26.92 -20.55
N ALA A 39 -19.03 26.44 -20.09
CA ALA A 39 -18.35 25.32 -20.70
C ALA A 39 -19.42 24.25 -20.97
N PRO A 40 -19.47 23.66 -22.19
CA PRO A 40 -20.49 22.67 -22.47
C PRO A 40 -20.40 21.63 -21.37
N ALA A 41 -21.49 21.47 -20.60
CA ALA A 41 -21.68 20.33 -19.75
C ALA A 41 -21.77 19.15 -20.71
N VAL A 42 -20.61 18.61 -21.10
CA VAL A 42 -20.54 17.29 -21.68
C VAL A 42 -21.14 16.43 -20.60
N SER A 43 -22.36 15.95 -20.79
CA SER A 43 -22.87 14.85 -20.00
C SER A 43 -22.01 13.64 -20.37
N GLN A 44 -20.80 13.59 -19.80
CA GLN A 44 -20.00 12.39 -19.69
C GLN A 44 -20.92 11.40 -19.01
N GLY A 45 -21.34 10.36 -19.73
CA GLY A 45 -22.19 9.33 -19.14
C GLY A 45 -21.55 8.88 -17.83
N THR A 46 -22.34 8.78 -16.77
CA THR A 46 -21.83 8.41 -15.46
C THR A 46 -21.30 6.98 -15.51
N ARG A 47 -20.00 6.79 -15.23
CA ARG A 47 -19.38 5.48 -15.12
C ARG A 47 -19.53 4.95 -13.70
N ALA A 48 -20.27 3.86 -13.51
CA ALA A 48 -20.27 3.18 -12.22
C ALA A 48 -18.99 2.36 -12.04
N MET A 49 -18.43 2.39 -10.82
CA MET A 49 -17.30 1.58 -10.39
C MET A 49 -17.65 0.91 -9.06
N THR A 50 -18.07 -0.35 -9.11
CA THR A 50 -18.31 -1.17 -7.93
C THR A 50 -16.99 -1.70 -7.38
N ILE A 51 -16.70 -1.40 -6.11
CA ILE A 51 -15.48 -1.78 -5.39
C ILE A 51 -15.86 -2.68 -4.21
N VAL A 52 -15.25 -3.86 -4.10
CA VAL A 52 -15.36 -4.74 -2.92
C VAL A 52 -14.05 -4.77 -2.14
N SER A 53 -14.09 -4.71 -0.81
CA SER A 53 -12.86 -4.66 0.01
C SER A 53 -12.72 -5.88 0.92
N THR A 54 -11.47 -6.26 1.20
CA THR A 54 -11.15 -7.29 2.19
C THR A 54 -11.25 -6.77 3.63
N TRP A 55 -11.45 -5.46 3.82
CA TRP A 55 -11.50 -4.81 5.13
C TRP A 55 -12.95 -4.54 5.57
N PRO A 56 -13.27 -4.67 6.87
CA PRO A 56 -14.53 -4.17 7.43
C PRO A 56 -14.71 -2.66 7.20
N ARG A 57 -15.95 -2.18 7.32
CA ARG A 57 -16.24 -0.75 7.23
C ARG A 57 -15.49 0.01 8.32
N ASP A 58 -14.89 1.13 7.96
CA ASP A 58 -14.17 2.02 8.89
C ASP A 58 -13.02 1.33 9.62
N PHE A 59 -12.51 0.23 9.07
CA PHE A 59 -11.41 -0.51 9.67
C PHE A 59 -10.15 0.36 9.73
N PRO A 60 -9.55 0.57 10.93
CA PRO A 60 -8.44 1.49 11.13
C PRO A 60 -7.26 1.23 10.19
N GLY A 61 -6.70 2.32 9.64
CA GLY A 61 -5.65 2.26 8.63
C GLY A 61 -6.18 1.74 7.29
N LEU A 62 -6.19 0.42 7.10
CA LEU A 62 -6.40 -0.21 5.79
C LEU A 62 -7.81 0.01 5.22
N GLY A 63 -8.87 -0.11 6.03
CA GLY A 63 -10.25 0.14 5.59
C GLY A 63 -10.52 1.62 5.33
N ILE A 64 -10.00 2.50 6.17
CA ILE A 64 -10.07 3.96 5.97
C ILE A 64 -9.35 4.37 4.68
N SER A 65 -8.16 3.83 4.42
CA SER A 65 -7.41 4.05 3.17
C SER A 65 -8.20 3.60 1.94
N ALA A 66 -8.81 2.40 1.98
CA ALA A 66 -9.63 1.90 0.89
C ALA A 66 -10.86 2.80 0.59
N GLN A 67 -11.53 3.29 1.64
CA GLN A 67 -12.65 4.23 1.50
C GLN A 67 -12.20 5.59 0.96
N ARG A 68 -11.03 6.07 1.39
CA ARG A 68 -10.42 7.33 0.92
C ARG A 68 -10.12 7.27 -0.57
N PHE A 69 -9.56 6.16 -1.07
CA PHE A 69 -9.40 5.95 -2.52
C PHE A 69 -10.73 6.02 -3.28
N ALA A 70 -11.76 5.30 -2.81
CA ALA A 70 -13.06 5.30 -3.49
C ALA A 70 -13.65 6.71 -3.57
N ALA A 71 -13.63 7.46 -2.46
CA ALA A 71 -14.06 8.85 -2.44
C ALA A 71 -13.22 9.74 -3.37
N ARG A 72 -11.90 9.51 -3.42
CA ARG A 72 -10.97 10.31 -4.23
C ARG A 72 -11.22 10.17 -5.73
N VAL A 73 -11.53 8.97 -6.21
CA VAL A 73 -11.89 8.75 -7.62
C VAL A 73 -13.13 9.57 -8.02
N ASN A 74 -14.15 9.60 -7.14
CA ASN A 74 -15.35 10.41 -7.36
C ASN A 74 -15.01 11.91 -7.43
N GLU A 75 -14.23 12.39 -6.46
CA GLU A 75 -13.83 13.79 -6.34
C GLU A 75 -13.05 14.28 -7.57
N ILE A 76 -11.95 13.61 -7.93
CA ILE A 76 -11.07 14.10 -9.01
C ILE A 76 -11.66 13.87 -10.42
N SER A 77 -12.65 12.98 -10.53
CA SER A 77 -13.44 12.83 -11.76
C SER A 77 -14.58 13.83 -11.88
N ASN A 78 -14.79 14.68 -10.86
CA ASN A 78 -15.95 15.56 -10.74
C ASN A 78 -17.28 14.80 -10.94
N GLY A 79 -17.36 13.60 -10.36
CA GLY A 79 -18.52 12.72 -10.42
C GLY A 79 -18.73 11.99 -11.75
N ALA A 80 -17.81 12.08 -12.72
CA ALA A 80 -17.91 11.29 -13.95
C ALA A 80 -17.72 9.78 -13.69
N ILE A 81 -16.94 9.42 -12.67
CA ILE A 81 -16.83 8.05 -12.14
C ILE A 81 -17.49 8.02 -10.77
N GLN A 82 -18.58 7.28 -10.64
CA GLN A 82 -19.30 7.08 -9.37
C GLN A 82 -18.90 5.74 -8.76
N THR A 83 -18.20 5.81 -7.64
CA THR A 83 -17.77 4.62 -6.90
C THR A 83 -18.87 4.11 -5.97
N GLU A 84 -19.12 2.81 -6.01
CA GLU A 84 -19.95 2.09 -5.03
C GLU A 84 -19.05 1.15 -4.24
N TYR A 85 -18.71 1.53 -3.00
CA TYR A 85 -17.76 0.78 -2.18
C TYR A 85 -18.47 -0.11 -1.15
N PHE A 86 -18.17 -1.41 -1.19
CA PHE A 86 -18.64 -2.45 -0.28
C PHE A 86 -17.48 -2.95 0.58
N ALA A 87 -17.64 -2.88 1.90
CA ALA A 87 -16.71 -3.45 2.85
C ALA A 87 -16.90 -4.97 2.94
N ALA A 88 -15.94 -5.65 3.56
CA ALA A 88 -16.01 -7.10 3.78
C ALA A 88 -17.33 -7.48 4.46
N GLY A 89 -18.07 -8.41 3.85
CA GLY A 89 -19.35 -8.91 4.34
C GLY A 89 -20.59 -8.12 3.91
N GLU A 90 -20.45 -6.92 3.32
CA GLU A 90 -21.61 -6.16 2.82
C GLU A 90 -22.12 -6.67 1.47
N ARG A 91 -21.22 -7.22 0.66
CA ARG A 91 -21.55 -7.82 -0.64
C ARG A 91 -21.02 -9.24 -0.78
N VAL A 92 -19.73 -9.42 -0.49
CA VAL A 92 -19.06 -10.73 -0.49
C VAL A 92 -18.15 -10.84 0.75
N GLY A 93 -17.76 -12.06 1.12
CA GLY A 93 -16.80 -12.26 2.20
C GLY A 93 -15.44 -11.63 1.87
N ALA A 94 -14.63 -11.33 2.90
CA ALA A 94 -13.33 -10.71 2.72
C ALA A 94 -12.47 -11.47 1.70
N PHE A 95 -12.54 -12.80 1.73
CA PHE A 95 -11.74 -13.65 0.84
C PHE A 95 -12.39 -14.01 -0.50
N ASP A 96 -13.62 -13.53 -0.75
CA ASP A 96 -14.32 -13.78 -2.01
C ASP A 96 -14.10 -12.61 -3.02
N ALA A 97 -13.48 -11.52 -2.57
CA ALA A 97 -13.31 -10.28 -3.34
C ALA A 97 -12.57 -10.47 -4.68
N PHE A 98 -11.58 -11.37 -4.73
CA PHE A 98 -10.87 -11.67 -5.98
C PHE A 98 -11.80 -12.30 -7.02
N ASP A 99 -12.57 -13.31 -6.63
CA ASP A 99 -13.43 -14.06 -7.55
C ASP A 99 -14.64 -13.22 -7.99
N GLU A 100 -15.17 -12.37 -7.11
CA GLU A 100 -16.22 -11.40 -7.44
C GLU A 100 -15.78 -10.43 -8.57
N VAL A 101 -14.51 -10.03 -8.58
CA VAL A 101 -13.97 -9.12 -9.63
C VAL A 101 -13.53 -9.89 -10.87
N SER A 102 -12.84 -11.02 -10.70
CA SER A 102 -12.40 -11.87 -11.81
C SER A 102 -13.58 -12.32 -12.67
N SER A 103 -14.71 -12.67 -12.05
CA SER A 103 -15.96 -13.04 -12.74
C SER A 103 -16.72 -11.86 -13.38
N GLY A 104 -16.35 -10.62 -13.03
CA GLY A 104 -16.98 -9.40 -13.56
C GLY A 104 -18.24 -8.96 -12.81
N ASN A 105 -18.55 -9.56 -11.65
CA ASN A 105 -19.69 -9.15 -10.82
C ASN A 105 -19.42 -7.81 -10.12
N ALA A 106 -18.16 -7.53 -9.75
CA ALA A 106 -17.67 -6.21 -9.34
C ALA A 106 -16.58 -5.71 -10.29
N ASN A 107 -16.35 -4.40 -10.30
CA ASN A 107 -15.36 -3.80 -11.20
C ASN A 107 -13.95 -3.80 -10.60
N ALA A 108 -13.86 -3.65 -9.28
CA ALA A 108 -12.58 -3.65 -8.58
C ALA A 108 -12.66 -4.28 -7.19
N TYR A 109 -11.51 -4.74 -6.69
CA TYR A 109 -11.30 -5.05 -5.28
C TYR A 109 -10.13 -4.26 -4.70
N ILE A 110 -10.18 -4.03 -3.39
CA ILE A 110 -9.04 -3.51 -2.62
C ILE A 110 -8.69 -4.52 -1.53
N GLY A 111 -7.45 -4.99 -1.54
CA GLY A 111 -6.95 -5.96 -0.57
C GLY A 111 -5.47 -6.26 -0.76
N ALA A 112 -5.02 -7.36 -0.16
CA ALA A 112 -3.66 -7.84 -0.29
C ALA A 112 -3.63 -9.09 -1.18
N ASP A 113 -2.82 -9.08 -2.22
CA ASP A 113 -2.79 -10.16 -3.23
C ASP A 113 -2.24 -11.47 -2.65
N TYR A 114 -1.42 -11.42 -1.61
CA TYR A 114 -0.94 -12.63 -0.92
C TYR A 114 -2.04 -13.48 -0.24
N TYR A 115 -3.29 -12.98 -0.14
CA TYR A 115 -4.44 -13.79 0.28
C TYR A 115 -4.78 -14.84 -0.79
N TRP A 116 -4.34 -14.62 -2.04
CA TRP A 116 -4.60 -15.46 -3.20
C TRP A 116 -3.40 -16.33 -3.60
N THR A 117 -2.46 -16.58 -2.69
CA THR A 117 -1.33 -17.50 -2.92
C THR A 117 -1.79 -18.91 -3.28
N GLY A 118 -2.97 -19.34 -2.80
CA GLY A 118 -3.60 -20.60 -3.21
C GLY A 118 -4.08 -20.64 -4.68
N LYS A 119 -4.23 -19.49 -5.35
CA LYS A 119 -4.48 -19.41 -6.80
C LYS A 119 -3.17 -19.43 -7.59
N HIS A 120 -2.19 -18.63 -7.15
CA HIS A 120 -0.82 -18.68 -7.65
C HIS A 120 0.13 -18.07 -6.61
N PRO A 121 1.20 -18.78 -6.17
CA PRO A 121 2.06 -18.30 -5.08
C PRO A 121 2.84 -17.01 -5.43
N GLY A 122 3.05 -16.77 -6.74
CA GLY A 122 3.64 -15.52 -7.24
C GLY A 122 2.92 -14.23 -6.82
N PHE A 123 1.64 -14.30 -6.42
CA PHE A 123 0.93 -13.12 -5.89
C PHE A 123 1.57 -12.57 -4.61
N ALA A 124 2.31 -13.38 -3.85
CA ALA A 124 2.98 -12.92 -2.63
C ALA A 124 3.97 -11.77 -2.89
N TYR A 125 4.73 -11.83 -3.98
CA TYR A 125 5.73 -10.81 -4.34
C TYR A 125 5.14 -9.43 -4.60
N PHE A 126 3.84 -9.36 -4.91
CA PHE A 126 3.11 -8.11 -5.13
C PHE A 126 2.35 -7.62 -3.89
N THR A 127 2.53 -8.29 -2.75
CA THR A 127 2.23 -7.73 -1.43
C THR A 127 3.51 -7.59 -0.64
N SER A 128 4.07 -8.69 -0.14
CA SER A 128 5.39 -8.74 0.49
C SER A 128 5.81 -10.20 0.67
N VAL A 129 7.12 -10.43 0.82
CA VAL A 129 7.71 -11.76 1.02
C VAL A 129 8.77 -11.71 2.13
N PRO A 130 9.06 -12.86 2.78
CA PRO A 130 10.10 -12.97 3.80
C PRO A 130 11.45 -12.37 3.37
N PHE A 131 12.04 -11.46 4.15
CA PHE A 131 13.30 -10.78 3.79
C PHE A 131 13.27 -10.08 2.41
N GLY A 132 12.08 -9.70 1.96
CA GLY A 132 11.86 -8.98 0.72
C GLY A 132 12.20 -7.49 0.79
N MET A 133 11.67 -6.76 -0.19
CA MET A 133 11.90 -5.33 -0.37
C MET A 133 11.21 -4.49 0.71
N SER A 134 11.85 -3.40 1.12
CA SER A 134 11.18 -2.28 1.80
C SER A 134 10.15 -1.60 0.87
N THR A 135 9.26 -0.76 1.40
CA THR A 135 8.25 -0.06 0.57
C THR A 135 8.88 0.80 -0.53
N GLN A 136 10.01 1.46 -0.24
CA GLN A 136 10.72 2.27 -1.24
C GLN A 136 11.31 1.41 -2.36
N GLU A 137 11.93 0.28 -2.01
CA GLU A 137 12.47 -0.68 -2.96
C GLU A 137 11.37 -1.30 -3.83
N TRP A 138 10.27 -1.73 -3.19
CA TRP A 138 9.12 -2.33 -3.87
C TRP A 138 8.48 -1.33 -4.83
N ASN A 139 8.32 -0.08 -4.42
CA ASN A 139 7.81 0.99 -5.29
C ASN A 139 8.69 1.26 -6.50
N ALA A 140 10.01 1.28 -6.31
CA ALA A 140 10.96 1.42 -7.42
C ALA A 140 10.86 0.22 -8.37
N TRP A 141 10.78 -1.00 -7.82
CA TRP A 141 10.64 -2.22 -8.62
C TRP A 141 9.34 -2.25 -9.45
N ILE A 142 8.21 -1.98 -8.82
CA ILE A 142 6.90 -1.99 -9.49
C ILE A 142 6.84 -0.92 -10.58
N LYS A 143 7.21 0.32 -10.27
CA LYS A 143 7.03 1.46 -11.19
C LYS A 143 8.07 1.54 -12.29
N TYR A 144 9.32 1.15 -12.00
CA TYR A 144 10.47 1.40 -12.89
C TYR A 144 11.40 0.21 -13.04
N GLY A 145 11.22 -0.84 -12.25
CA GLY A 145 12.09 -2.01 -12.23
C GLY A 145 11.53 -3.23 -12.95
N GLY A 146 10.35 -3.16 -13.57
CA GLY A 146 9.73 -4.27 -14.31
C GLY A 146 8.70 -5.09 -13.53
N GLY A 147 8.38 -4.70 -12.29
CA GLY A 147 7.47 -5.45 -11.44
C GLY A 147 6.01 -5.38 -11.88
N GLN A 148 5.56 -4.23 -12.38
CA GLN A 148 4.16 -4.06 -12.83
C GLN A 148 3.83 -4.95 -14.05
N GLU A 149 4.79 -5.17 -14.95
CA GLU A 149 4.64 -6.04 -16.12
C GLU A 149 4.42 -7.49 -15.68
N LEU A 150 5.23 -7.98 -14.73
CA LEU A 150 5.07 -9.32 -14.15
C LEU A 150 3.75 -9.46 -13.39
N TRP A 151 3.33 -8.42 -12.68
CA TRP A 151 2.05 -8.42 -11.97
C TRP A 151 0.88 -8.52 -12.94
N ASN A 152 0.94 -7.79 -14.05
CA ASN A 152 -0.07 -7.83 -15.10
C ASN A 152 -0.07 -9.16 -15.86
N GLU A 153 1.11 -9.75 -16.12
CA GLU A 153 1.24 -11.08 -16.74
C GLU A 153 0.54 -12.14 -15.89
N LEU A 154 0.84 -12.20 -14.59
CA LEU A 154 0.19 -13.13 -13.67
C LEU A 154 -1.31 -12.86 -13.55
N SER A 155 -1.71 -11.61 -13.36
CA SER A 155 -3.11 -11.25 -13.13
C SER A 155 -3.99 -11.43 -14.35
N GLY A 156 -3.40 -11.35 -15.54
CA GLY A 156 -4.04 -11.60 -16.82
C GLY A 156 -4.55 -13.04 -16.97
N GLU A 157 -3.88 -14.02 -16.35
CA GLU A 157 -4.35 -15.41 -16.29
C GLU A 157 -5.72 -15.55 -15.61
N PHE A 158 -6.06 -14.57 -14.75
CA PHE A 158 -7.31 -14.52 -13.99
C PHE A 158 -8.26 -13.43 -14.48
N GLY A 159 -8.02 -12.84 -15.66
CA GLY A 159 -8.88 -11.79 -16.21
C GLY A 159 -8.89 -10.51 -15.38
N THR A 160 -7.79 -10.20 -14.68
CA THR A 160 -7.67 -8.97 -13.89
C THR A 160 -6.44 -8.14 -14.26
N VAL A 161 -6.52 -6.83 -14.02
CA VAL A 161 -5.42 -5.87 -14.08
C VAL A 161 -5.16 -5.38 -12.66
N LYS A 162 -3.91 -5.03 -12.33
CA LYS A 162 -3.55 -4.61 -10.97
C LYS A 162 -2.90 -3.25 -10.98
N LEU A 163 -3.22 -2.44 -9.98
CA LEU A 163 -2.52 -1.22 -9.63
C LEU A 163 -2.22 -1.24 -8.13
N PRO A 164 -1.12 -0.64 -7.66
CA PRO A 164 -0.94 -0.47 -6.22
C PRO A 164 -1.93 0.56 -5.67
N VAL A 165 -2.61 0.22 -4.57
CA VAL A 165 -3.47 1.13 -3.81
C VAL A 165 -3.37 0.80 -2.33
N GLY A 166 -2.66 1.63 -1.58
CA GLY A 166 -2.37 1.41 -0.16
C GLY A 166 -0.98 0.79 0.09
N SER A 167 -0.35 1.17 1.20
CA SER A 167 0.86 0.53 1.74
C SER A 167 0.93 0.75 3.25
N THR A 168 1.41 -0.25 3.98
CA THR A 168 1.55 -0.23 5.44
C THR A 168 2.94 0.20 5.91
N GLY A 169 3.95 0.16 5.01
CA GLY A 169 5.35 0.22 5.41
C GLY A 169 5.86 -1.12 5.95
N THR A 170 7.00 -1.08 6.63
CA THR A 170 7.53 -2.24 7.36
C THR A 170 6.61 -2.60 8.51
N GLN A 171 6.29 -3.89 8.63
CA GLN A 171 5.41 -4.39 9.66
C GLN A 171 6.14 -4.87 10.92
N ALA A 172 5.40 -4.87 12.03
CA ALA A 172 5.83 -5.45 13.29
C ALA A 172 5.90 -6.99 13.21
N GLY A 173 6.78 -7.61 14.01
CA GLY A 173 6.93 -9.06 14.13
C GLY A 173 5.74 -9.79 14.74
N GLY A 174 4.85 -9.06 15.42
CA GLY A 174 3.57 -9.56 15.91
C GLY A 174 3.41 -9.55 17.43
N TRP A 175 2.29 -10.13 17.85
CA TRP A 175 1.78 -10.19 19.22
C TRP A 175 1.86 -11.61 19.75
N PHE A 176 2.51 -11.76 20.91
CA PHE A 176 2.72 -13.04 21.57
C PHE A 176 2.32 -12.97 23.05
N ASN A 177 1.85 -14.09 23.59
CA ASN A 177 1.50 -14.23 25.00
C ASN A 177 2.67 -14.72 25.87
N LYS A 178 3.77 -15.16 25.24
CA LYS A 178 5.07 -15.47 25.86
C LYS A 178 6.20 -14.77 25.09
N GLU A 179 7.36 -14.66 25.72
CA GLU A 179 8.59 -14.28 25.01
C GLU A 179 9.02 -15.41 24.07
N MET A 180 9.61 -15.01 22.96
CA MET A 180 10.18 -15.87 21.92
C MET A 180 11.69 -15.79 22.02
N GLU A 181 12.29 -16.79 22.66
CA GLU A 181 13.71 -16.82 23.02
C GLU A 181 14.53 -17.77 22.13
N SER A 182 13.86 -18.66 21.41
CA SER A 182 14.51 -19.60 20.50
C SER A 182 13.60 -20.00 19.32
N PRO A 183 14.15 -20.55 18.23
CA PRO A 183 13.34 -21.12 17.15
C PRO A 183 12.34 -22.19 17.63
N ASP A 184 12.67 -22.92 18.69
CA ASP A 184 11.81 -23.96 19.26
C ASP A 184 10.50 -23.40 19.83
N ASP A 185 10.43 -22.11 20.17
CA ASP A 185 9.23 -21.48 20.69
C ASP A 185 8.08 -21.41 19.68
N PHE A 186 8.38 -21.53 18.37
CA PHE A 186 7.39 -21.60 17.31
C PHE A 186 6.75 -22.99 17.17
N LYS A 187 7.38 -24.05 17.70
CA LYS A 187 6.85 -25.42 17.57
C LYS A 187 5.51 -25.57 18.27
N GLY A 188 4.49 -25.92 17.50
CA GLY A 188 3.12 -26.09 17.97
C GLY A 188 2.34 -24.78 18.17
N LEU A 189 2.97 -23.62 17.99
CA LEU A 189 2.32 -22.31 18.12
C LEU A 189 1.25 -22.15 17.04
N LYS A 190 0.01 -21.84 17.43
CA LYS A 190 -1.04 -21.48 16.47
C LYS A 190 -1.01 -19.99 16.22
N MET A 191 -0.49 -19.57 15.07
CA MET A 191 -0.29 -18.17 14.76
C MET A 191 -1.07 -17.76 13.52
N ARG A 192 -1.82 -16.66 13.62
CA ARG A 192 -2.36 -16.01 12.42
C ARG A 192 -1.21 -15.26 11.73
N MET A 193 -0.87 -15.70 10.52
CA MET A 193 0.11 -15.03 9.64
C MET A 193 -0.16 -15.42 8.18
N PRO A 194 -0.46 -14.46 7.28
CA PRO A 194 -0.76 -14.73 5.88
C PRO A 194 0.51 -14.86 5.02
N GLY A 195 0.29 -15.08 3.72
CA GLY A 195 1.35 -15.05 2.70
C GLY A 195 2.44 -16.10 2.91
N LEU A 196 3.63 -15.81 2.38
CA LEU A 196 4.78 -16.70 2.54
C LEU A 196 5.35 -16.66 3.97
N GLY A 197 5.09 -15.60 4.74
CA GLY A 197 5.42 -15.56 6.17
C GLY A 197 4.78 -16.70 6.95
N GLY A 198 3.49 -16.98 6.69
CA GLY A 198 2.78 -18.12 7.26
C GLY A 198 3.43 -19.47 6.93
N GLN A 199 3.99 -19.60 5.72
CA GLN A 199 4.71 -20.81 5.32
C GLN A 199 6.06 -20.94 6.05
N VAL A 200 6.78 -19.83 6.23
CA VAL A 200 8.05 -19.79 6.98
C VAL A 200 7.86 -20.26 8.42
N ILE A 201 6.88 -19.71 9.14
CA ILE A 201 6.63 -20.17 10.53
C ILE A 201 6.14 -21.62 10.57
N THR A 202 5.45 -22.09 9.53
CA THR A 202 5.05 -23.51 9.42
C THR A 202 6.27 -24.42 9.29
N LYS A 203 7.29 -24.02 8.53
CA LYS A 203 8.58 -24.73 8.45
C LYS A 203 9.32 -24.76 9.79
N MET A 204 9.12 -23.75 10.64
CA MET A 204 9.62 -23.73 12.02
C MET A 204 8.79 -24.57 13.00
N GLY A 205 7.70 -25.20 12.53
CA GLY A 205 6.84 -26.07 13.33
C GLY A 205 5.61 -25.39 13.93
N ALA A 206 5.33 -24.14 13.60
CA ALA A 206 4.06 -23.49 13.94
C ALA A 206 2.91 -24.01 13.08
N SER A 207 1.68 -23.74 13.49
CA SER A 207 0.48 -23.87 12.66
C SER A 207 0.03 -22.48 12.23
N SER A 208 0.27 -22.12 10.97
CA SER A 208 -0.26 -20.87 10.40
C SER A 208 -1.77 -20.96 10.18
N VAL A 209 -2.50 -19.91 10.57
CA VAL A 209 -3.95 -19.78 10.38
C VAL A 209 -4.24 -18.56 9.50
N SER A 210 -5.06 -18.74 8.46
CA SER A 210 -5.53 -17.63 7.63
C SER A 210 -6.88 -17.12 8.13
N LEU A 211 -6.92 -15.86 8.55
CA LEU A 211 -8.14 -15.17 9.01
C LEU A 211 -8.21 -13.76 8.42
N PRO A 212 -9.42 -13.29 8.03
CA PRO A 212 -9.65 -11.87 7.76
C PRO A 212 -9.32 -11.00 8.97
N GLY A 213 -8.85 -9.78 8.74
CA GLY A 213 -8.42 -8.85 9.80
C GLY A 213 -9.47 -8.66 10.91
N GLY A 214 -10.74 -8.51 10.54
CA GLY A 214 -11.84 -8.33 11.48
C GLY A 214 -12.12 -9.52 12.42
N GLN A 215 -11.54 -10.70 12.15
CA GLN A 215 -11.75 -11.90 12.98
C GLN A 215 -10.58 -12.20 13.93
N ILE A 216 -9.46 -11.46 13.83
CA ILE A 216 -8.25 -11.78 14.59
C ILE A 216 -8.47 -11.62 16.09
N TYR A 217 -9.06 -10.50 16.52
CA TYR A 217 -9.23 -10.19 17.95
C TYR A 217 -10.01 -11.29 18.68
N GLU A 218 -11.17 -11.70 18.15
CA GLU A 218 -12.00 -12.74 18.77
C GLU A 218 -11.31 -14.10 18.80
N ASN A 219 -10.55 -14.45 17.76
CA ASN A 219 -9.78 -15.70 17.72
C ASN A 219 -8.60 -15.69 18.69
N LEU A 220 -7.96 -14.54 18.90
CA LEU A 220 -6.87 -14.39 19.85
C LEU A 220 -7.40 -14.46 21.30
N VAL A 221 -8.48 -13.74 21.61
CA VAL A 221 -9.10 -13.73 22.95
C VAL A 221 -9.67 -15.11 23.32
N SER A 222 -10.24 -15.84 22.36
CA SER A 222 -10.76 -17.19 22.61
C SER A 222 -9.67 -18.27 22.72
N GLY A 223 -8.43 -17.96 22.32
CA GLY A 223 -7.32 -18.93 22.25
C GLY A 223 -7.41 -19.88 21.06
N ALA A 224 -8.23 -19.57 20.04
CA ALA A 224 -8.23 -20.30 18.77
C ALA A 224 -6.90 -20.10 18.03
N ILE A 225 -6.31 -18.91 18.17
CA ILE A 225 -4.91 -18.60 17.86
C ILE A 225 -4.22 -18.08 19.13
N GLU A 226 -2.92 -18.31 19.24
CA GLU A 226 -2.08 -17.96 20.39
C GLU A 226 -1.16 -16.77 20.10
N ALA A 227 -0.92 -16.49 18.83
CA ALA A 227 -0.16 -15.35 18.34
C ALA A 227 -0.77 -14.81 17.04
N THR A 228 -0.46 -13.56 16.73
CA THR A 228 -0.85 -12.95 15.45
C THR A 228 0.14 -11.88 15.05
N GLU A 229 0.31 -11.66 13.76
CA GLU A 229 0.77 -10.37 13.25
C GLU A 229 -0.44 -9.59 12.68
N TRP A 230 -0.25 -8.30 12.35
CA TRP A 230 -1.25 -7.55 11.60
C TRP A 230 -0.65 -6.47 10.73
N VAL A 231 -0.14 -5.39 11.35
CA VAL A 231 0.49 -4.28 10.63
C VAL A 231 1.58 -3.64 11.47
N GLY A 232 1.21 -2.97 12.55
CA GLY A 232 2.10 -2.01 13.19
C GLY A 232 1.36 -1.16 14.23
N PRO A 233 2.07 -0.40 15.08
CA PRO A 233 1.50 0.20 16.28
C PRO A 233 0.22 1.01 16.03
N TYR A 234 0.17 1.80 14.95
CA TYR A 234 -1.00 2.60 14.63
C TYR A 234 -2.26 1.75 14.43
N ASN A 235 -2.16 0.69 13.65
CA ASN A 235 -3.31 -0.15 13.31
C ASN A 235 -3.64 -1.06 14.51
N ASP A 236 -2.61 -1.70 15.07
CA ASP A 236 -2.72 -2.71 16.11
C ASP A 236 -3.29 -2.14 17.42
N TYR A 237 -3.04 -0.86 17.72
CA TYR A 237 -3.65 -0.19 18.87
C TYR A 237 -5.18 -0.25 18.84
N PHE A 238 -5.80 -0.08 17.68
CA PHE A 238 -7.25 -0.16 17.57
C PHE A 238 -7.77 -1.61 17.51
N MET A 239 -6.90 -2.55 17.15
CA MET A 239 -7.22 -3.98 17.16
C MET A 239 -7.27 -4.58 18.56
N LYS A 240 -6.69 -3.91 19.55
CA LYS A 240 -6.72 -4.30 20.96
C LYS A 240 -6.13 -5.67 21.27
N PHE A 241 -5.18 -6.15 20.47
CA PHE A 241 -4.50 -7.42 20.73
C PHE A 241 -3.79 -7.44 22.09
N TYR A 242 -3.45 -6.27 22.64
CA TYR A 242 -2.90 -6.10 23.98
C TYR A 242 -3.79 -6.63 25.12
N GLU A 243 -5.07 -6.92 24.87
CA GLU A 243 -5.97 -7.54 25.85
C GLU A 243 -5.71 -9.06 26.01
N ALA A 244 -5.14 -9.72 24.99
CA ALA A 244 -4.84 -11.15 24.99
C ALA A 244 -3.33 -11.47 24.94
N SER A 245 -2.50 -10.57 24.37
CA SER A 245 -1.06 -10.76 24.19
C SER A 245 -0.30 -9.54 24.70
N LYS A 246 0.76 -9.72 25.50
CA LYS A 246 1.52 -8.60 26.10
C LYS A 246 2.86 -8.33 25.45
N TYR A 247 3.41 -9.27 24.70
CA TYR A 247 4.70 -9.09 24.03
C TYR A 247 4.48 -8.64 22.59
N TYR A 248 5.09 -7.52 22.21
CA TYR A 248 5.00 -6.96 20.87
C TYR A 248 6.39 -6.90 20.23
N TYR A 249 6.58 -7.65 19.16
CA TYR A 249 7.84 -7.71 18.44
C TYR A 249 7.87 -6.64 17.35
N THR A 250 8.87 -5.77 17.34
CA THR A 250 8.96 -4.57 16.48
C THR A 250 9.29 -4.84 15.02
N GLY A 251 9.90 -5.99 14.72
CA GLY A 251 10.26 -6.37 13.36
C GLY A 251 10.04 -7.86 13.14
N GLY A 252 9.67 -8.21 11.91
CA GLY A 252 9.53 -9.59 11.47
C GLY A 252 10.05 -9.74 10.05
N MET A 253 10.39 -10.98 9.71
CA MET A 253 10.85 -11.36 8.38
C MET A 253 9.79 -11.16 7.29
N HIS A 254 8.51 -11.34 7.63
CA HIS A 254 7.41 -11.63 6.70
C HIS A 254 6.97 -10.46 5.82
N GLU A 255 6.97 -9.23 6.36
CA GLU A 255 6.50 -8.03 5.65
C GLU A 255 7.44 -6.82 5.89
N PRO A 256 8.66 -6.83 5.30
CA PRO A 256 9.62 -5.73 5.43
C PRO A 256 9.18 -4.45 4.71
N GLY A 257 8.23 -4.55 3.79
CA GLY A 257 7.65 -3.47 3.04
C GLY A 257 6.97 -3.98 1.78
N GLY A 258 5.98 -3.23 1.30
CA GLY A 258 5.17 -3.71 0.19
C GLY A 258 3.84 -2.98 0.02
N GLY A 259 3.07 -3.43 -0.97
CA GLY A 259 1.88 -2.75 -1.46
C GLY A 259 0.60 -3.55 -1.31
N LEU A 260 -0.50 -2.84 -1.15
CA LEU A 260 -1.84 -3.38 -1.35
C LEU A 260 -2.26 -3.20 -2.82
N ALA A 261 -3.26 -3.97 -3.23
CA ALA A 261 -3.68 -4.13 -4.61
C ALA A 261 -5.07 -3.54 -4.87
N LEU A 262 -5.18 -2.77 -5.95
CA LEU A 262 -6.41 -2.52 -6.66
C LEU A 262 -6.51 -3.56 -7.78
N GLY A 263 -7.27 -4.62 -7.54
CA GLY A 263 -7.55 -5.59 -8.60
C GLY A 263 -8.75 -5.14 -9.41
N LEU A 264 -8.60 -5.00 -10.73
CA LEU A 264 -9.63 -4.51 -11.64
C LEU A 264 -10.04 -5.63 -12.60
N ASN A 265 -11.33 -5.76 -12.90
CA ASN A 265 -11.75 -6.67 -13.96
C ASN A 265 -11.17 -6.18 -15.30
N ALA A 266 -10.45 -7.05 -16.02
CA ALA A 266 -9.72 -6.65 -17.22
C ALA A 266 -10.65 -6.19 -18.36
N SER A 267 -11.82 -6.81 -18.50
CA SER A 267 -12.80 -6.41 -19.53
C SER A 267 -13.37 -5.01 -19.23
N TRP A 268 -13.77 -4.76 -17.99
CA TRP A 268 -14.24 -3.44 -17.57
C TRP A 268 -13.15 -2.38 -17.74
N TRP A 269 -11.92 -2.65 -17.29
CA TRP A 269 -10.77 -1.75 -17.45
C TRP A 269 -10.47 -1.41 -18.91
N GLY A 270 -10.54 -2.41 -19.79
CA GLY A 270 -10.36 -2.23 -21.24
C GLY A 270 -11.46 -1.39 -21.90
N SER A 271 -12.66 -1.35 -21.30
CA SER A 271 -13.80 -0.55 -21.81
C SER A 271 -13.72 0.94 -21.45
N LEU A 272 -12.83 1.31 -20.52
CA LEU A 272 -12.66 2.69 -20.10
C LEU A 272 -11.99 3.52 -21.20
N THR A 273 -12.24 4.82 -21.16
CA THR A 273 -11.44 5.81 -21.88
C THR A 273 -10.05 5.94 -21.24
N ASP A 274 -9.09 6.50 -21.99
CA ASP A 274 -7.77 6.81 -21.45
C ASP A 274 -7.86 7.75 -20.24
N TRP A 275 -8.76 8.74 -20.29
CA TRP A 275 -8.98 9.67 -19.19
C TRP A 275 -9.50 8.96 -17.92
N GLU A 276 -10.50 8.09 -18.04
CA GLU A 276 -11.02 7.32 -16.90
C GLU A 276 -9.93 6.43 -16.28
N ARG A 277 -9.12 5.76 -17.11
CA ARG A 277 -7.96 4.97 -16.64
C ARG A 277 -6.95 5.85 -15.91
N THR A 278 -6.62 7.02 -16.46
CA THR A 278 -5.67 7.96 -15.84
C THR A 278 -6.17 8.45 -14.50
N VAL A 279 -7.46 8.79 -14.39
CA VAL A 279 -8.07 9.21 -13.13
C VAL A 279 -7.96 8.12 -12.05
N ILE A 280 -8.36 6.89 -12.36
CA ILE A 280 -8.29 5.77 -11.40
C ILE A 280 -6.83 5.51 -11.01
N THR A 281 -5.92 5.50 -11.98
CA THR A 281 -4.49 5.27 -11.75
C THR A 281 -3.87 6.35 -10.86
N ALA A 282 -4.20 7.61 -11.10
CA ALA A 282 -3.71 8.74 -10.31
C ALA A 282 -4.19 8.65 -8.86
N ALA A 283 -5.49 8.39 -8.64
CA ALA A 283 -6.05 8.22 -7.30
C ALA A 283 -5.42 7.03 -6.57
N ALA A 284 -5.17 5.92 -7.27
CA ALA A 284 -4.56 4.72 -6.69
C ALA A 284 -3.13 5.00 -6.20
N TYR A 285 -2.31 5.66 -7.03
CA TYR A 285 -0.94 6.03 -6.64
C TYR A 285 -0.89 7.10 -5.56
N GLU A 286 -1.80 8.08 -5.56
CA GLU A 286 -1.93 9.07 -4.49
C GLU A 286 -2.21 8.38 -3.16
N GLU A 287 -3.21 7.49 -3.11
CA GLU A 287 -3.57 6.76 -1.89
C GLU A 287 -2.48 5.79 -1.43
N HIS A 288 -1.80 5.13 -2.38
CA HIS A 288 -0.67 4.26 -2.06
C HIS A 288 0.46 4.99 -1.33
N ALA A 289 0.77 6.23 -1.73
CA ALA A 289 1.74 7.05 -1.01
C ALA A 289 1.17 7.56 0.33
N ALA A 290 -0.05 8.10 0.32
CA ALA A 290 -0.67 8.73 1.49
C ALA A 290 -0.82 7.77 2.68
N SER A 291 -1.23 6.53 2.42
CA SER A 291 -1.37 5.49 3.47
C SER A 291 -0.04 5.09 4.09
N HIS A 292 1.04 5.00 3.30
CA HIS A 292 2.39 4.74 3.82
C HIS A 292 2.84 5.88 4.73
N ASP A 293 2.74 7.12 4.26
CA ASP A 293 3.16 8.31 5.00
C ASP A 293 2.35 8.48 6.28
N GLU A 294 1.04 8.19 6.24
CA GLU A 294 0.16 8.18 7.40
C GLU A 294 0.61 7.14 8.45
N ALA A 295 0.94 5.93 8.03
CA ALA A 295 1.45 4.89 8.92
C ALA A 295 2.77 5.31 9.57
N MET A 296 3.73 5.82 8.78
CA MET A 296 5.03 6.27 9.29
C MET A 296 4.90 7.42 10.29
N ALA A 297 4.00 8.38 10.04
CA ALA A 297 3.75 9.50 10.93
C ALA A 297 3.11 9.06 12.27
N LYS A 298 2.24 8.04 12.24
CA LYS A 298 1.44 7.64 13.41
C LYS A 298 2.09 6.52 14.24
N ASN A 299 2.93 5.66 13.66
CA ASN A 299 3.45 4.48 14.37
C ASN A 299 4.20 4.84 15.67
N GLY A 300 4.97 5.93 15.70
CA GLY A 300 5.66 6.37 16.92
C GLY A 300 4.70 6.77 18.05
N GLU A 301 3.67 7.55 17.74
CA GLU A 301 2.65 7.97 18.71
C GLU A 301 1.92 6.77 19.31
N TYR A 302 1.45 5.86 18.46
CA TYR A 302 0.64 4.73 18.90
C TYR A 302 1.49 3.63 19.58
N MET A 303 2.78 3.52 19.25
CA MET A 303 3.70 2.68 20.03
C MET A 303 3.78 3.17 21.47
N GLN A 304 3.93 4.48 21.68
CA GLN A 304 3.98 5.04 23.03
C GLN A 304 2.68 4.78 23.80
N LYS A 305 1.52 4.91 23.15
CA LYS A 305 0.22 4.58 23.75
C LYS A 305 0.11 3.11 24.14
N LEU A 306 0.58 2.19 23.29
CA LEU A 306 0.60 0.76 23.62
C LEU A 306 1.44 0.49 24.89
N ILE A 307 2.59 1.14 25.02
CA ILE A 307 3.46 0.99 26.18
C ILE A 307 2.83 1.63 27.44
N ASP A 308 2.53 2.92 27.38
CA ASP A 308 2.16 3.71 28.56
C ASP A 308 0.74 3.42 29.05
N GLU A 309 -0.20 3.21 28.13
CA GLU A 309 -1.62 3.05 28.48
C GLU A 309 -2.01 1.58 28.65
N GLN A 310 -1.38 0.67 27.89
CA GLN A 310 -1.79 -0.74 27.83
C GLN A 310 -0.76 -1.72 28.43
N GLY A 311 0.40 -1.22 28.86
CA GLY A 311 1.45 -2.00 29.49
C GLY A 311 2.09 -3.03 28.56
N VAL A 312 2.16 -2.72 27.26
CA VAL A 312 2.75 -3.60 26.25
C VAL A 312 4.26 -3.67 26.42
N GLN A 313 4.81 -4.88 26.31
CA GLN A 313 6.22 -5.17 26.43
C GLN A 313 6.84 -5.33 25.04
N VAL A 314 7.58 -4.31 24.62
CA VAL A 314 8.25 -4.32 23.32
C VAL A 314 9.47 -5.24 23.34
N ARG A 315 9.62 -6.06 22.29
CA ARG A 315 10.71 -7.04 22.12
C ARG A 315 11.27 -7.01 20.70
N ASN A 316 12.43 -7.62 20.54
CA ASN A 316 13.02 -7.94 19.24
C ASN A 316 13.30 -9.44 19.21
N PHE A 317 13.18 -10.07 18.05
CA PHE A 317 13.70 -11.43 17.87
C PHE A 317 15.22 -11.41 17.95
N ASN A 318 15.81 -12.45 18.54
CA ASN A 318 17.25 -12.63 18.59
C ASN A 318 17.81 -13.21 17.28
N ASP A 319 19.13 -13.23 17.16
CA ASP A 319 19.82 -13.67 15.94
C ASP A 319 19.49 -15.14 15.60
N ASP A 320 19.39 -16.03 16.60
CA ASP A 320 19.04 -17.44 16.37
C ASP A 320 17.67 -17.61 15.69
N ILE A 321 16.69 -16.79 16.07
CA ILE A 321 15.36 -16.78 15.43
C ILE A 321 15.44 -16.18 14.02
N TRP A 322 16.20 -15.10 13.83
CA TRP A 322 16.41 -14.50 12.50
C TRP A 322 17.09 -15.47 11.53
N ASP A 323 18.10 -16.20 11.97
CA ASP A 323 18.79 -17.21 11.18
C ASP A 323 17.85 -18.36 10.82
N ALA A 324 17.03 -18.83 11.76
CA ALA A 324 16.03 -19.86 11.51
C ALA A 324 14.94 -19.39 10.52
N PHE A 325 14.50 -18.13 10.61
CA PHE A 325 13.62 -17.53 9.60
C PHE A 325 14.26 -17.55 8.22
N GLY A 326 15.56 -17.22 8.12
CA GLY A 326 16.30 -17.19 6.85
C GLY A 326 16.33 -18.55 6.17
N VAL A 327 16.70 -19.59 6.91
CA VAL A 327 16.74 -20.97 6.39
C VAL A 327 15.35 -21.42 5.91
N ALA A 328 14.31 -21.18 6.72
CA ALA A 328 12.95 -21.54 6.35
C ALA A 328 12.42 -20.73 5.14
N ALA A 329 12.82 -19.46 5.00
CA ALA A 329 12.45 -18.62 3.86
C ALA A 329 13.05 -19.13 2.55
N GLU A 330 14.32 -19.56 2.56
CA GLU A 330 14.95 -20.17 1.38
C GLU A 330 14.19 -21.41 0.89
N GLU A 331 13.77 -22.29 1.80
CA GLU A 331 12.95 -23.45 1.45
C GLU A 331 11.60 -23.04 0.82
N VAL A 332 10.92 -22.05 1.41
CA VAL A 332 9.62 -21.54 0.92
C VAL A 332 9.76 -20.91 -0.47
N PHE A 333 10.88 -20.22 -0.75
CA PHE A 333 11.14 -19.68 -2.08
C PHE A 333 11.36 -20.77 -3.11
N GLU A 334 12.12 -21.82 -2.80
CA GLU A 334 12.28 -22.94 -3.73
C GLU A 334 10.96 -23.68 -4.00
N GLU A 335 10.11 -23.86 -2.98
CA GLU A 335 8.76 -24.42 -3.17
C GLU A 335 7.87 -23.52 -4.03
N THR A 336 7.96 -22.20 -3.83
CA THR A 336 7.25 -21.21 -4.65
C THR A 336 7.71 -21.26 -6.11
N ARG A 337 9.03 -21.30 -6.35
CA ARG A 337 9.61 -21.38 -7.70
C ARG A 337 9.22 -22.68 -8.40
N ALA A 338 9.11 -23.79 -7.67
CA ALA A 338 8.74 -25.09 -8.21
C ALA A 338 7.29 -25.15 -8.75
N HIS A 339 6.44 -24.18 -8.41
CA HIS A 339 5.04 -24.14 -8.85
C HIS A 339 4.88 -23.98 -10.37
N SER A 340 5.60 -23.04 -10.98
CA SER A 340 5.48 -22.74 -12.42
C SER A 340 6.69 -21.94 -12.93
N ALA A 341 6.91 -21.97 -14.24
CA ALA A 341 7.94 -21.13 -14.87
C ALA A 341 7.70 -19.63 -14.63
N LEU A 342 6.43 -19.21 -14.53
CA LEU A 342 6.08 -17.83 -14.19
C LEU A 342 6.45 -17.52 -12.72
N ALA A 343 6.23 -18.45 -11.79
CA ALA A 343 6.65 -18.29 -10.40
C ALA A 343 8.18 -18.16 -10.27
N THR A 344 8.94 -19.03 -10.96
CA THR A 344 10.40 -18.90 -11.04
C THR A 344 10.82 -17.55 -11.61
N LYS A 345 10.20 -17.12 -12.72
CA LYS A 345 10.50 -15.82 -13.35
C LYS A 345 10.25 -14.64 -12.41
N ILE A 346 9.15 -14.66 -11.67
CA ILE A 346 8.80 -13.61 -10.71
C ILE A 346 9.83 -13.56 -9.59
N ASP A 347 10.15 -14.70 -8.96
CA ASP A 347 11.14 -14.75 -7.88
C ASP A 347 12.53 -14.34 -8.36
N ASP A 348 13.06 -14.96 -9.42
CA ASP A 348 14.41 -14.67 -9.93
C ASP A 348 14.56 -13.16 -10.24
N HIS A 349 13.54 -12.55 -10.85
CA HIS A 349 13.53 -11.14 -11.17
C HIS A 349 13.41 -10.25 -9.92
N PHE A 350 12.55 -10.63 -8.96
CA PHE A 350 12.42 -9.93 -7.68
C PHE A 350 13.74 -9.95 -6.91
N GLN A 351 14.37 -11.13 -6.77
CA GLN A 351 15.64 -11.32 -6.06
C GLN A 351 16.78 -10.51 -6.71
N GLN A 352 16.84 -10.49 -8.05
CA GLN A 352 17.81 -9.67 -8.77
C GLN A 352 17.62 -8.17 -8.45
N LYS A 353 16.37 -7.68 -8.55
CA LYS A 353 16.07 -6.26 -8.32
C LYS A 353 16.20 -5.85 -6.86
N LEU A 354 15.88 -6.73 -5.92
CA LEU A 354 16.10 -6.52 -4.49
C LEU A 354 17.58 -6.26 -4.22
N ARG A 355 18.47 -7.10 -4.75
CA ARG A 355 19.93 -6.96 -4.54
C ARG A 355 20.48 -5.69 -5.20
N GLU A 356 19.98 -5.32 -6.37
CA GLU A 356 20.39 -4.10 -7.10
C GLU A 356 19.94 -2.81 -6.37
N ILE A 357 18.62 -2.70 -6.12
CA ILE A 357 18.01 -1.51 -5.54
C ILE A 357 18.39 -1.40 -4.06
N GLY A 358 18.20 -2.48 -3.31
CA GLY A 358 18.48 -2.52 -1.87
C GLY A 358 19.96 -2.41 -1.55
N GLY A 359 20.85 -2.98 -2.37
CA GLY A 359 22.30 -2.77 -2.21
C GLY A 359 22.70 -1.30 -2.35
N THR A 360 22.06 -0.57 -3.27
CA THR A 360 22.27 0.87 -3.46
C THR A 360 21.71 1.68 -2.29
N ILE A 361 20.47 1.40 -1.86
CA ILE A 361 19.83 2.06 -0.71
C ILE A 361 20.64 1.82 0.56
N ALA A 362 21.07 0.59 0.84
CA ALA A 362 21.92 0.26 1.98
C ALA A 362 23.22 1.07 1.99
N SER A 363 23.87 1.21 0.82
CA SER A 363 25.13 1.94 0.68
C SER A 363 24.97 3.46 0.86
N LEU A 364 23.81 4.02 0.47
CA LEU A 364 23.52 5.46 0.54
C LEU A 364 22.70 5.82 1.79
N GLU A 365 21.39 5.58 1.74
CA GLU A 365 20.45 5.93 2.80
C GLU A 365 20.70 5.11 4.06
N GLY A 366 20.97 3.80 3.93
CA GLY A 366 21.30 2.92 5.06
C GLY A 366 22.53 3.42 5.83
N THR A 367 23.63 3.71 5.13
CA THR A 367 24.83 4.32 5.72
C THR A 367 24.48 5.61 6.45
N PHE A 368 23.74 6.53 5.80
CA PHE A 368 23.37 7.80 6.41
C PHE A 368 22.49 7.62 7.66
N ILE A 369 21.42 6.82 7.58
CA ILE A 369 20.48 6.56 8.66
C ILE A 369 21.21 5.93 9.85
N ASN A 370 22.06 4.93 9.61
CA ASN A 370 22.83 4.27 10.66
C ASN A 370 23.76 5.25 11.37
N GLN A 371 24.47 6.11 10.61
CA GLN A 371 25.34 7.13 11.21
C GLN A 371 24.55 8.21 11.95
N ARG A 372 23.45 8.70 11.38
CA ARG A 372 22.55 9.67 12.02
C ARG A 372 22.02 9.13 13.35
N ASN A 373 21.46 7.94 13.35
CA ASN A 373 20.88 7.33 14.54
C ASN A 373 21.94 7.09 15.62
N ARG A 374 23.13 6.61 15.24
CA ARG A 374 24.27 6.46 16.16
C ARG A 374 24.69 7.78 16.80
N ILE A 375 24.80 8.85 16.02
CA ILE A 375 25.23 10.18 16.52
C ILE A 375 24.15 10.83 17.40
N LEU A 376 22.88 10.62 17.08
CA LEU A 376 21.75 11.24 17.79
C LEU A 376 21.16 10.37 18.90
N GLY A 377 21.58 9.11 19.05
CA GLY A 377 21.02 8.17 20.02
C GLY A 377 19.57 7.78 19.72
N ILE A 378 19.21 7.62 18.43
CA ILE A 378 17.85 7.24 18.02
C ILE A 378 17.76 5.71 17.92
N GLY A 379 16.76 5.12 18.60
CA GLY A 379 16.43 3.70 18.47
C GLY A 379 17.33 2.74 19.25
N GLY A 380 18.06 3.25 20.25
CA GLY A 380 18.86 2.46 21.20
C GLY A 380 18.29 2.47 22.60
#